data_AF-A0A846EBV5-F1
#
_entry.id   AF-A0A846EBV5-F1
#
_cell.length_a   1.000
_cell.length_b   1.000
_cell.length_c   1.000
_cell.angle_alpha   90.00
_cell.angle_beta   90.00
_cell.angle_gamma   90.00
#
_symmetry.space_group_name_H-M   'P 1'
#
loop_
_entity.id
_entity.type
_entity.pdbx_description
1 polymer ?
#
loop_
_entity_poly.entity_id
_entity_poly.type
_entity_poly.pdbx_seq_one_letter_code
_entity_poly.pdbx_strand_id
1 'polypeptide(L)'
;MQNRQFIATEPIGQSGERGEQQVWDSVQLSFARRRCLGYWRYPIFSPMGKTRKEPDILILDRELGIIVIEVKSLDIDQIVGINGHCWIVQNFYTETLNPYEQAERQLFAVLQYCDREPTLHQKVPGRAMVALPYISQAQWRERGFDKLPSNPPILFQDDLPCLLDRIKQFPCVVSARSPIEQQWILLQSAIAGTALYYPNTSDRWRLYSPQSRADVLVKVRQHLNQLDIQQERISKAIPPQA
;
A
#
# COMPACT_ATOMS: atom_id res chain seq x y z
N MET A 1 19.34 -8.03 -8.04
CA MET A 1 18.17 -8.85 -8.38
C MET A 1 16.93 -8.10 -7.95
N GLN A 2 16.06 -7.69 -8.88
CA GLN A 2 14.87 -6.91 -8.56
C GLN A 2 13.89 -7.79 -7.77
N ASN A 3 13.61 -7.41 -6.53
CA ASN A 3 12.72 -8.17 -5.66
C ASN A 3 11.29 -8.09 -6.24
N ARG A 4 10.77 -9.19 -6.78
CA ARG A 4 9.52 -9.27 -7.56
C ARG A 4 8.25 -8.85 -6.79
N GLN A 5 8.38 -8.52 -5.52
CA GLN A 5 7.31 -8.06 -4.63
C GLN A 5 7.11 -6.53 -4.65
N PHE A 6 8.09 -5.76 -5.10
CA PHE A 6 8.08 -4.29 -5.01
C PHE A 6 8.16 -3.67 -6.40
N ILE A 7 7.17 -2.86 -6.73
CA ILE A 7 6.93 -2.33 -8.08
C ILE A 7 6.98 -0.81 -8.02
N ALA A 8 7.86 -0.18 -8.80
CA ALA A 8 7.85 1.26 -9.00
C ALA A 8 7.18 1.58 -10.33
N THR A 9 6.11 2.38 -10.29
CA THR A 9 5.34 2.76 -11.49
C THR A 9 5.76 4.07 -12.11
N GLU A 10 6.64 4.83 -11.43
CA GLU A 10 7.30 6.04 -11.95
C GLU A 10 8.83 5.96 -11.70
N PRO A 11 9.66 6.72 -12.44
CA PRO A 11 11.12 6.65 -12.28
C PRO A 11 11.51 7.14 -10.91
N ILE A 12 12.24 6.31 -10.17
CA ILE A 12 12.83 6.67 -8.89
C ILE A 12 13.96 7.69 -9.10
N GLY A 13 13.96 8.79 -8.35
CA GLY A 13 15.14 9.65 -8.19
C GLY A 13 15.03 11.03 -8.85
N GLN A 14 13.82 11.55 -9.05
CA GLN A 14 13.68 12.96 -9.42
C GLN A 14 14.06 13.86 -8.25
N SER A 15 14.63 15.04 -8.55
CA SER A 15 15.04 16.02 -7.55
C SER A 15 13.82 16.50 -6.74
N GLY A 16 13.62 15.93 -5.55
CA GLY A 16 12.47 16.19 -4.68
C GLY A 16 12.00 14.94 -3.89
N GLU A 17 12.32 13.74 -4.37
CA GLU A 17 11.76 12.47 -3.87
C GLU A 17 12.65 11.75 -2.84
N ARG A 18 13.69 12.41 -2.28
CA ARG A 18 14.64 11.74 -1.37
C ARG A 18 13.98 11.17 -0.12
N GLY A 19 12.96 11.83 0.41
CA GLY A 19 12.25 11.33 1.60
C GLY A 19 11.38 10.13 1.26
N GLU A 20 10.67 10.16 0.11
CA GLU A 20 9.93 9.00 -0.42
C GLU A 20 10.85 7.80 -0.60
N GLN A 21 12.05 8.02 -1.16
CA GLN A 21 13.04 6.96 -1.34
C GLN A 21 13.44 6.31 -0.01
N GLN A 22 13.70 7.10 1.03
CA GLN A 22 14.08 6.55 2.34
C GLN A 22 12.99 5.67 2.95
N VAL A 23 11.72 6.10 2.84
CA VAL A 23 10.59 5.31 3.32
C VAL A 23 10.43 4.05 2.47
N TRP A 24 10.56 4.15 1.15
CA TRP A 24 10.46 3.02 0.25
C TRP A 24 11.55 1.97 0.48
N ASP A 25 12.81 2.38 0.60
CA ASP A 25 13.91 1.47 0.90
C ASP A 25 13.66 0.73 2.23
N SER A 26 13.16 1.45 3.23
CA SER A 26 12.79 0.88 4.54
C SER A 26 11.64 -0.11 4.43
N VAL A 27 10.65 0.17 3.57
CA VAL A 27 9.55 -0.77 3.24
C VAL A 27 10.10 -2.01 2.56
N GLN A 28 10.95 -1.87 1.54
CA GLN A 28 11.54 -3.00 0.82
C GLN A 28 12.32 -3.91 1.77
N LEU A 29 13.13 -3.34 2.65
CA LEU A 29 13.90 -4.08 3.65
C LEU A 29 12.99 -4.77 4.68
N SER A 30 12.05 -4.04 5.27
CA SER A 30 11.19 -4.53 6.34
C SER A 30 10.19 -5.60 5.89
N PHE A 31 9.76 -5.53 4.63
CA PHE A 31 8.78 -6.46 4.06
C PHE A 31 9.40 -7.55 3.18
N ALA A 32 10.72 -7.56 2.95
CA ALA A 32 11.39 -8.51 2.04
C ALA A 32 11.09 -9.99 2.27
N ARG A 33 10.83 -10.39 3.52
CA ARG A 33 10.52 -11.77 3.92
C ARG A 33 9.03 -12.07 4.05
N ARG A 34 8.18 -11.07 3.84
CA ARG A 34 6.73 -11.20 3.96
C ARG A 34 6.12 -11.61 2.62
N ARG A 35 4.90 -12.14 2.70
CA ARG A 35 4.06 -12.34 1.52
C ARG A 35 3.26 -11.07 1.29
N CYS A 36 3.87 -10.16 0.54
CA CYS A 36 3.29 -8.86 0.23
C CYS A 36 3.53 -8.46 -1.23
N LEU A 37 2.83 -7.40 -1.65
CA LEU A 37 3.12 -6.60 -2.83
C LEU A 37 3.23 -5.14 -2.39
N GLY A 38 4.32 -4.47 -2.73
CA GLY A 38 4.50 -3.03 -2.53
C GLY A 38 4.48 -2.29 -3.85
N TYR A 39 3.88 -1.11 -3.87
CA TYR A 39 3.85 -0.20 -5.00
C TYR A 39 4.35 1.17 -4.56
N TRP A 40 5.26 1.74 -5.34
CA TRP A 40 5.59 3.17 -5.30
C TRP A 40 4.69 3.89 -6.30
N ARG A 41 3.90 4.87 -5.84
CA ARG A 41 2.99 5.72 -6.64
C ARG A 41 1.96 4.94 -7.44
N TYR A 42 1.22 4.07 -6.76
CA TYR A 42 0.18 3.24 -7.39
C TYR A 42 -0.93 4.10 -8.02
N PRO A 43 -1.24 3.96 -9.32
CA PRO A 43 -2.27 4.76 -9.96
C PRO A 43 -3.68 4.26 -9.59
N ILE A 44 -4.45 5.09 -8.89
CA ILE A 44 -5.86 4.85 -8.61
C ILE A 44 -6.70 5.61 -9.64
N PHE A 45 -7.45 4.85 -10.43
CA PHE A 45 -8.40 5.37 -11.41
C PHE A 45 -9.80 5.46 -10.79
N SER A 46 -10.36 6.67 -10.77
CA SER A 46 -11.76 6.92 -10.39
C SER A 46 -12.66 6.87 -11.62
N PRO A 47 -13.84 6.19 -11.56
CA PRO A 47 -14.82 6.22 -12.65
C PRO A 47 -15.40 7.63 -12.92
N MET A 48 -15.33 8.55 -11.95
CA MET A 48 -16.06 9.83 -11.98
C MET A 48 -15.22 11.08 -12.29
N GLY A 49 -13.93 10.98 -12.66
CA GLY A 49 -13.19 12.18 -13.08
C GLY A 49 -11.66 12.10 -13.15
N LYS A 50 -11.10 13.14 -13.79
CA LYS A 50 -9.72 13.32 -14.30
C LYS A 50 -8.58 13.41 -13.26
N THR A 51 -8.85 13.27 -11.96
CA THR A 51 -7.81 13.37 -10.93
C THR A 51 -7.22 12.00 -10.63
N ARG A 52 -6.00 11.76 -11.15
CA ARG A 52 -5.15 10.63 -10.80
C ARG A 52 -4.84 10.71 -9.31
N LYS A 53 -5.27 9.72 -8.53
CA LYS A 53 -4.91 9.60 -7.10
C LYS A 53 -3.78 8.60 -6.98
N GLU A 54 -2.71 8.96 -6.31
CA GLU A 54 -1.52 8.13 -6.19
C GLU A 54 -1.04 8.14 -4.75
N PRO A 55 -1.28 7.08 -3.96
CA PRO A 55 -0.55 6.89 -2.71
C PRO A 55 0.94 6.79 -3.03
N ASP A 56 1.76 7.54 -2.29
CA ASP A 56 3.21 7.49 -2.43
C ASP A 56 3.70 6.05 -2.26
N ILE A 57 3.19 5.35 -1.23
CA ILE A 57 3.44 3.93 -1.03
C ILE A 57 2.13 3.19 -0.70
N LEU A 58 1.88 2.12 -1.45
CA LEU A 58 0.80 1.16 -1.21
C LEU A 58 1.40 -0.22 -0.94
N ILE A 59 0.99 -0.88 0.14
CA ILE A 59 1.39 -2.26 0.45
C ILE A 59 0.14 -3.12 0.61
N LEU A 60 0.11 -4.22 -0.11
CA LEU A 60 -0.79 -5.34 0.13
C LEU A 60 -0.01 -6.39 0.90
N ASP A 61 -0.42 -6.70 2.11
CA ASP A 61 0.20 -7.73 2.94
C ASP A 61 -0.82 -8.78 3.31
N ARG A 62 -0.43 -10.04 3.25
CA ARG A 62 -1.33 -11.17 3.51
C ARG A 62 -1.95 -11.12 4.92
N GLU A 63 -1.23 -10.66 5.93
CA GLU A 63 -1.70 -10.67 7.32
C GLU A 63 -2.24 -9.30 7.74
N LEU A 64 -1.58 -8.22 7.29
CA LEU A 64 -1.89 -6.84 7.68
C LEU A 64 -2.92 -6.17 6.76
N GLY A 65 -3.25 -6.76 5.60
CA GLY A 65 -4.20 -6.21 4.63
C GLY A 65 -3.61 -5.09 3.79
N ILE A 66 -4.38 -4.03 3.58
CA ILE A 66 -3.98 -2.86 2.78
C ILE A 66 -3.36 -1.80 3.70
N ILE A 67 -2.18 -1.32 3.33
CA ILE A 67 -1.48 -0.25 4.03
C ILE A 67 -1.18 0.85 3.01
N VAL A 68 -1.61 2.07 3.31
CA VAL A 68 -1.28 3.28 2.56
C VAL A 68 -0.41 4.17 3.42
N ILE A 69 0.72 4.62 2.86
CA ILE A 69 1.65 5.54 3.50
C ILE A 69 1.78 6.76 2.59
N GLU A 70 1.39 7.92 3.10
CA GLU A 70 1.64 9.22 2.48
C GLU A 70 2.92 9.81 3.08
N VAL A 71 3.88 10.18 2.23
CA VAL A 71 5.18 10.68 2.65
C VAL A 71 5.21 12.21 2.57
N LYS A 72 5.78 12.85 3.59
CA LYS A 72 6.07 14.28 3.57
C LYS A 72 7.52 14.54 3.96
N SER A 73 8.30 14.95 2.96
CA SER A 73 9.70 15.36 3.09
C SER A 73 9.81 16.77 3.66
N LEU A 74 9.43 16.94 4.93
CA LEU A 74 9.45 18.19 5.68
C LEU A 74 10.43 18.11 6.83
N ASP A 75 11.14 19.19 7.11
CA ASP A 75 11.82 19.42 8.38
C ASP A 75 10.82 19.93 9.44
N ILE A 76 11.10 19.68 10.71
CA ILE A 76 10.20 20.09 11.82
C ILE A 76 9.93 21.60 11.83
N ASP A 77 10.92 22.40 11.41
CA ASP A 77 10.83 23.86 11.37
C ASP A 77 9.93 24.40 10.26
N GLN A 78 9.60 23.57 9.27
CA GLN A 78 8.64 23.92 8.23
C GLN A 78 7.20 23.77 8.74
N ILE A 79 6.94 23.02 9.82
CA ILE A 79 5.59 22.89 10.40
C ILE A 79 5.40 23.98 11.45
N VAL A 80 4.59 24.98 11.09
CA VAL A 80 4.32 26.16 11.94
C VAL A 80 3.21 25.85 12.95
N GLY A 81 2.23 25.04 12.56
CA GLY A 81 1.14 24.66 13.44
C GLY A 81 0.26 23.58 12.84
N ILE A 82 -0.58 22.97 13.68
CA ILE A 82 -1.53 21.94 13.28
C ILE A 82 -2.89 22.31 13.88
N ASN A 83 -3.89 22.42 13.02
CA ASN A 83 -5.28 22.64 13.40
C ASN A 83 -6.15 21.48 12.86
N GLY A 84 -6.54 20.57 13.74
CA GLY A 84 -7.23 19.34 13.35
C GLY A 84 -6.36 18.47 12.45
N HIS A 85 -6.78 18.26 11.20
CA HIS A 85 -5.99 17.53 10.19
C HIS A 85 -5.13 18.44 9.31
N CYS A 86 -5.31 19.76 9.41
CA CYS A 86 -4.63 20.75 8.59
C CYS A 86 -3.31 21.15 9.23
N TRP A 87 -2.23 20.92 8.50
CA TRP A 87 -0.87 21.33 8.87
C TRP A 87 -0.57 22.62 8.14
N ILE A 88 -0.21 23.65 8.90
CA ILE A 88 0.24 24.94 8.40
C ILE A 88 1.75 24.83 8.22
N VAL A 89 2.21 25.03 6.98
CA VAL A 89 3.62 24.86 6.64
C VAL A 89 4.19 26.12 6.00
N GLN A 90 5.49 26.29 6.15
CA GLN A 90 6.27 27.38 5.55
C GLN A 90 7.44 26.82 4.76
N ASN A 91 7.96 27.64 3.83
CA ASN A 91 9.08 27.25 2.96
C ASN A 91 8.82 25.91 2.24
N PHE A 92 7.56 25.71 1.83
CA PHE A 92 7.08 24.54 1.11
C PHE A 92 6.25 25.00 -0.08
N TYR A 93 5.99 24.12 -1.06
CA TYR A 93 5.29 24.50 -2.29
C TYR A 93 3.80 24.82 -2.07
N THR A 94 3.26 24.52 -0.88
CA THR A 94 1.93 24.96 -0.41
C THR A 94 2.04 25.56 0.99
N GLU A 95 1.01 26.31 1.38
CA GLU A 95 0.90 26.88 2.74
C GLU A 95 0.23 25.92 3.73
N THR A 96 -0.54 24.94 3.22
CA THR A 96 -1.25 23.95 4.04
C THR A 96 -1.17 22.55 3.46
N LEU A 97 -1.30 21.55 4.33
CA LEU A 97 -1.31 20.13 4.01
C LEU A 97 -2.34 19.38 4.86
N ASN A 98 -2.95 18.33 4.31
CA ASN A 98 -3.81 17.39 5.06
C ASN A 98 -3.33 15.95 4.84
N PRO A 99 -2.12 15.59 5.28
CA PRO A 99 -1.45 14.37 4.83
C PRO A 99 -2.18 13.09 5.26
N TYR A 100 -2.71 13.06 6.48
CA TYR A 100 -3.46 11.89 6.96
C TYR A 100 -4.80 11.72 6.23
N GLU A 101 -5.54 12.82 6.00
CA GLU A 101 -6.79 12.77 5.26
C GLU A 101 -6.56 12.31 3.81
N GLN A 102 -5.44 12.72 3.20
CA GLN A 102 -5.02 12.23 1.89
C GLN A 102 -4.78 10.71 1.90
N ALA A 103 -4.01 10.20 2.86
CA ALA A 103 -3.75 8.76 3.01
C ALA A 103 -5.05 7.97 3.22
N GLU A 104 -5.97 8.47 4.05
CA GLU A 104 -7.26 7.82 4.32
C GLU A 104 -8.16 7.80 3.07
N ARG A 105 -8.27 8.93 2.35
CA ARG A 105 -9.02 9.00 1.09
C ARG A 105 -8.45 8.06 0.02
N GLN A 106 -7.14 7.88 -0.04
CA GLN A 106 -6.48 6.93 -0.94
C GLN A 106 -6.78 5.49 -0.52
N LEU A 107 -6.66 5.16 0.78
CA LEU A 107 -7.01 3.84 1.32
C LEU A 107 -8.44 3.43 0.95
N PHE A 108 -9.42 4.31 1.17
CA PHE A 108 -10.81 4.02 0.80
C PHE A 108 -10.99 3.84 -0.71
N ALA A 109 -10.26 4.57 -1.53
CA ALA A 109 -10.31 4.39 -2.99
C ALA A 109 -9.74 3.03 -3.43
N VAL A 110 -8.70 2.53 -2.76
CA VAL A 110 -8.16 1.17 -2.98
C VAL A 110 -9.15 0.10 -2.49
N LEU A 111 -9.76 0.29 -1.32
CA LEU A 111 -10.76 -0.63 -0.78
C LEU A 111 -11.99 -0.77 -1.69
N GLN A 112 -12.38 0.28 -2.40
CA GLN A 112 -13.48 0.23 -3.38
C GLN A 112 -13.21 -0.77 -4.52
N TYR A 113 -11.95 -1.07 -4.86
CA TYR A 113 -11.64 -2.15 -5.81
C TYR A 113 -11.93 -3.52 -5.23
N CYS A 114 -11.69 -3.70 -3.93
CA CYS A 114 -11.99 -4.94 -3.21
C CYS A 114 -13.50 -5.13 -3.04
N ASP A 115 -14.25 -4.05 -2.84
CA ASP A 115 -15.71 -4.11 -2.65
C ASP A 115 -16.48 -4.57 -3.90
N ARG A 116 -15.84 -4.54 -5.08
CA ARG A 116 -16.41 -5.15 -6.30
C ARG A 116 -16.45 -6.67 -6.24
N GLU A 117 -15.61 -7.28 -5.40
CA GLU A 117 -15.58 -8.71 -5.16
C GLU A 117 -16.36 -9.05 -3.88
N PRO A 118 -17.52 -9.73 -3.97
CA PRO A 118 -18.39 -10.01 -2.80
C PRO A 118 -17.69 -10.77 -1.66
N THR A 119 -16.66 -11.55 -1.99
CA THR A 119 -15.85 -12.31 -1.03
C THR A 119 -14.89 -11.43 -0.23
N LEU A 120 -14.52 -10.26 -0.75
CA LEU A 120 -13.62 -9.28 -0.12
C LEU A 120 -14.36 -8.08 0.48
N HIS A 121 -15.61 -7.84 0.11
CA HIS A 121 -16.40 -6.70 0.59
C HIS A 121 -16.35 -6.58 2.12
N GLN A 122 -15.88 -5.43 2.60
CA GLN A 122 -15.68 -5.11 4.03
C GLN A 122 -14.87 -6.13 4.84
N LYS A 123 -14.06 -6.97 4.18
CA LYS A 123 -13.29 -8.04 4.82
C LYS A 123 -11.78 -7.83 4.79
N VAL A 124 -11.31 -6.79 4.11
CA VAL A 124 -9.87 -6.49 4.01
C VAL A 124 -9.52 -5.44 5.07
N PRO A 125 -8.61 -5.72 6.02
CA PRO A 125 -8.18 -4.70 6.96
C PRO A 125 -7.39 -3.61 6.24
N GLY A 126 -7.56 -2.37 6.71
CA GLY A 126 -7.00 -1.18 6.07
C GLY A 126 -6.30 -0.27 7.07
N ARG A 127 -5.12 0.23 6.71
CA ARG A 127 -4.32 1.18 7.50
C ARG A 127 -3.91 2.36 6.63
N ALA A 128 -4.08 3.56 7.15
CA ALA A 128 -3.57 4.80 6.58
C ALA A 128 -2.60 5.41 7.58
N MET A 129 -1.49 5.97 7.11
CA MET A 129 -0.50 6.64 7.94
C MET A 129 0.29 7.67 7.16
N VAL A 130 0.96 8.54 7.89
CA VAL A 130 1.89 9.54 7.35
C VAL A 130 3.32 9.14 7.69
N ALA A 131 4.26 9.31 6.77
CA ALA A 131 5.68 9.16 7.04
C ALA A 131 6.40 10.51 6.95
N LEU A 132 7.19 10.82 7.99
CA LEU A 132 8.01 12.02 8.11
C LEU A 132 9.48 11.61 8.23
N PRO A 133 10.15 11.30 7.10
CA PRO A 133 11.49 10.71 7.11
C PRO A 133 12.58 11.63 7.68
N TYR A 134 12.33 12.94 7.81
CA TYR A 134 13.29 13.91 8.33
C TYR A 134 12.94 14.46 9.73
N ILE A 135 11.90 13.92 10.35
CA ILE A 135 11.44 14.34 11.67
C ILE A 135 11.53 13.15 12.60
N SER A 136 12.29 13.29 13.68
CA SER A 136 12.36 12.34 14.79
C SER A 136 11.12 12.45 15.69
N GLN A 137 10.83 11.39 16.43
CA GLN A 137 9.75 11.41 17.41
C GLN A 137 10.02 12.44 18.52
N ALA A 138 11.29 12.65 18.87
CA ALA A 138 11.70 13.63 19.87
C ALA A 138 11.38 15.08 19.43
N GLN A 139 11.74 15.44 18.19
CA GLN A 139 11.41 16.76 17.62
C GLN A 139 9.89 17.02 17.61
N TRP A 140 9.10 16.01 17.24
CA TRP A 140 7.64 16.12 17.24
C TRP A 140 7.07 16.41 18.64
N ARG A 141 7.59 15.72 19.66
CA ARG A 141 7.21 15.91 21.07
C ARG A 141 7.67 17.26 21.63
N GLU A 142 8.85 17.72 21.26
CA GLU A 142 9.37 19.03 21.69
C GLU A 142 8.50 20.18 21.20
N ARG A 143 7.94 20.07 19.97
CA ARG A 143 6.92 20.99 19.47
C ARG A 143 5.55 20.87 20.15
N GLY A 144 5.35 19.84 20.98
CA GLY A 144 4.08 19.54 21.64
C GLY A 144 2.99 19.01 20.70
N PHE A 145 3.35 18.62 19.48
CA PHE A 145 2.39 18.12 18.48
C PHE A 145 1.82 16.74 18.85
N ASP A 146 2.48 15.98 19.72
CA ASP A 146 2.00 14.71 20.27
C ASP A 146 0.79 14.86 21.20
N LYS A 147 0.60 16.06 21.78
CA LYS A 147 -0.47 16.38 22.74
C LYS A 147 -1.74 16.89 22.07
N LEU A 148 -1.75 17.04 20.76
CA LEU A 148 -2.90 17.53 20.01
C LEU A 148 -4.03 16.47 20.01
N PRO A 149 -5.31 16.89 20.02
CA PRO A 149 -6.44 15.96 19.97
C PRO A 149 -6.44 15.07 18.71
N SER A 150 -5.93 15.62 17.60
CA SER A 150 -5.70 14.91 16.35
C SER A 150 -4.25 14.45 16.31
N ASN A 151 -4.02 13.16 16.55
CA ASN A 151 -2.70 12.55 16.47
C ASN A 151 -2.79 11.30 15.57
N PRO A 152 -2.64 11.48 14.25
CA PRO A 152 -2.75 10.36 13.32
C PRO A 152 -1.58 9.37 13.49
N PRO A 153 -1.68 8.14 12.96
CA PRO A 153 -0.55 7.24 12.82
C PRO A 153 0.57 7.90 11.99
N ILE A 154 1.67 8.26 12.66
CA ILE A 154 2.84 8.87 12.03
C ILE A 154 4.06 7.97 12.23
N LEU A 155 4.73 7.64 11.13
CA LEU A 155 6.05 7.03 11.08
C LEU A 155 7.10 8.14 11.06
N PHE A 156 7.93 8.19 12.08
CA PHE A 156 9.04 9.14 12.18
C PHE A 156 10.32 8.56 11.60
N GLN A 157 11.33 9.42 11.44
CA GLN A 157 12.68 9.02 11.02
C GLN A 157 13.21 7.82 11.83
N ASP A 158 13.02 7.85 13.15
CA ASP A 158 13.50 6.82 14.08
C ASP A 158 12.78 5.48 13.90
N ASP A 159 11.58 5.48 13.29
CA ASP A 159 10.78 4.28 13.06
C ASP A 159 11.21 3.53 11.79
N LEU A 160 11.94 4.17 10.86
CA LEU A 160 12.30 3.57 9.57
C LEU A 160 13.09 2.26 9.68
N PRO A 161 14.09 2.12 10.59
CA PRO A 161 14.81 0.85 10.77
C PRO A 161 13.96 -0.31 11.30
N CYS A 162 12.85 -0.02 11.99
CA CYS A 162 11.94 -1.01 12.59
C CYS A 162 10.50 -0.87 12.06
N LEU A 163 10.36 -0.39 10.82
CA LEU A 163 9.12 0.09 10.22
C LEU A 163 7.96 -0.90 10.35
N LEU A 164 8.19 -2.17 10.04
CA LEU A 164 7.15 -3.20 10.12
C LEU A 164 6.57 -3.34 11.54
N ASP A 165 7.42 -3.36 12.57
CA ASP A 165 6.96 -3.53 13.94
C ASP A 165 6.21 -2.29 14.43
N ARG A 166 6.63 -1.11 13.96
CA ARG A 166 5.89 0.13 14.20
C ARG A 166 4.52 0.11 13.54
N ILE A 167 4.43 -0.30 12.28
CA ILE A 167 3.15 -0.40 11.53
C ILE A 167 2.15 -1.30 12.25
N LYS A 168 2.59 -2.42 12.82
CA LYS A 168 1.72 -3.36 13.57
C LYS A 168 1.07 -2.73 14.79
N GLN A 169 1.71 -1.73 15.42
CA GLN A 169 1.22 -1.07 16.63
C GLN A 169 0.12 -0.05 16.35
N PHE A 170 0.01 0.45 15.12
CA PHE A 170 -1.03 1.40 14.77
C PHE A 170 -2.42 0.73 14.79
N PRO A 171 -3.51 1.51 14.94
CA PRO A 171 -4.86 1.00 14.76
C PRO A 171 -5.21 0.82 13.28
N CYS A 172 -6.10 -0.13 12.97
CA CYS A 172 -6.68 -0.22 11.64
C CYS A 172 -7.78 0.83 11.49
N VAL A 173 -7.84 1.49 10.33
CA VAL A 173 -8.97 2.34 9.94
C VAL A 173 -10.19 1.46 9.68
N VAL A 174 -9.98 0.34 8.97
CA VAL A 174 -10.98 -0.70 8.76
C VAL A 174 -10.52 -1.96 9.46
N SER A 175 -11.22 -2.35 10.52
CA SER A 175 -10.95 -3.59 11.26
C SER A 175 -11.73 -4.74 10.62
N ALA A 176 -11.00 -5.64 9.95
CA ALA A 176 -11.57 -6.86 9.40
C ALA A 176 -10.70 -8.08 9.75
N ARG A 177 -11.22 -9.28 9.54
CA ARG A 177 -10.47 -10.52 9.77
C ARG A 177 -9.39 -10.69 8.70
N SER A 178 -8.21 -11.17 9.09
CA SER A 178 -7.09 -11.36 8.16
C SER A 178 -7.47 -12.20 6.92
N PRO A 179 -6.97 -11.85 5.73
CA PRO A 179 -7.28 -12.58 4.51
C PRO A 179 -6.85 -14.06 4.58
N ILE A 180 -7.78 -14.98 4.27
CA ILE A 180 -7.48 -16.39 3.97
C ILE A 180 -6.70 -16.45 2.64
N GLU A 181 -5.91 -17.50 2.38
CA GLU A 181 -5.13 -17.64 1.12
C GLU A 181 -5.93 -17.36 -0.16
N GLN A 182 -7.19 -17.79 -0.22
CA GLN A 182 -8.09 -17.50 -1.34
C GLN A 182 -8.39 -16.00 -1.46
N GLN A 183 -8.62 -15.33 -0.34
CA GLN A 183 -8.83 -13.88 -0.27
C GLN A 183 -7.56 -13.10 -0.59
N TRP A 184 -6.38 -13.63 -0.27
CA TRP A 184 -5.11 -13.03 -0.67
C TRP A 184 -4.95 -13.00 -2.19
N ILE A 185 -5.25 -14.10 -2.88
CA ILE A 185 -5.22 -14.13 -4.35
C ILE A 185 -6.24 -13.15 -4.93
N LEU A 186 -7.49 -13.18 -4.43
CA LEU A 186 -8.55 -12.24 -4.80
C LEU A 186 -8.13 -10.78 -4.63
N LEU A 187 -7.47 -10.45 -3.51
CA LEU A 187 -6.99 -9.11 -3.22
C LEU A 187 -5.95 -8.67 -4.26
N GLN A 188 -4.98 -9.54 -4.57
CA GLN A 188 -4.00 -9.25 -5.61
C GLN A 188 -4.68 -9.02 -6.97
N SER A 189 -5.69 -9.81 -7.33
CA SER A 189 -6.47 -9.64 -8.58
C SER A 189 -7.21 -8.32 -8.64
N ALA A 190 -7.94 -7.99 -7.58
CA ALA A 190 -8.76 -6.78 -7.50
C ALA A 190 -7.91 -5.52 -7.67
N ILE A 191 -6.71 -5.49 -7.07
CA ILE A 191 -5.78 -4.36 -7.20
C ILE A 191 -5.00 -4.40 -8.51
N ALA A 192 -4.70 -5.57 -9.07
CA ALA A 192 -4.09 -5.68 -10.39
C ALA A 192 -5.04 -5.25 -11.53
N GLY A 193 -6.33 -4.99 -11.27
CA GLY A 193 -7.31 -4.65 -12.31
C GLY A 193 -7.56 -5.79 -13.32
N THR A 194 -6.98 -6.97 -13.07
CA THR A 194 -7.17 -8.18 -13.85
C THR A 194 -8.30 -8.96 -13.21
N ALA A 195 -9.37 -9.22 -13.99
CA ALA A 195 -10.36 -10.21 -13.64
C ALA A 195 -9.69 -11.59 -13.67
N LEU A 196 -9.03 -12.00 -12.58
CA LEU A 196 -8.43 -13.33 -12.51
C LEU A 196 -9.55 -14.37 -12.53
N TYR A 197 -9.46 -15.31 -13.47
CA TYR A 197 -10.42 -16.39 -13.59
C TYR A 197 -10.26 -17.33 -12.38
N TYR A 198 -11.22 -17.29 -11.46
CA TYR A 198 -11.21 -18.17 -10.29
C TYR A 198 -11.53 -19.61 -10.68
N PRO A 199 -10.70 -20.61 -10.32
CA PRO A 199 -11.19 -21.97 -10.23
C PRO A 199 -12.16 -21.99 -9.04
N ASN A 200 -13.45 -22.02 -9.35
CA ASN A 200 -14.56 -22.09 -8.40
C ASN A 200 -14.23 -23.05 -7.24
N THR A 201 -13.86 -22.58 -6.04
CA THR A 201 -13.33 -23.42 -4.94
C THR A 201 -14.42 -24.20 -4.19
N SER A 202 -15.38 -24.78 -4.90
CA SER A 202 -16.16 -25.87 -4.31
C SER A 202 -15.22 -27.04 -4.06
N ASP A 203 -15.21 -27.62 -2.86
CA ASP A 203 -14.38 -28.79 -2.52
C ASP A 203 -14.66 -30.04 -3.41
N ARG A 204 -15.57 -29.93 -4.38
CA ARG A 204 -15.81 -30.92 -5.45
C ARG A 204 -14.54 -31.32 -6.20
N TRP A 205 -13.54 -30.43 -6.32
CA TRP A 205 -12.34 -30.74 -7.11
C TRP A 205 -11.32 -31.65 -6.41
N ARG A 206 -11.39 -31.80 -5.08
CA ARG A 206 -10.53 -32.75 -4.36
C ARG A 206 -10.93 -34.21 -4.58
N LEU A 207 -12.05 -34.45 -5.26
CA LEU A 207 -12.55 -35.78 -5.61
C LEU A 207 -12.01 -36.31 -6.95
N TYR A 208 -11.24 -35.51 -7.70
CA TYR A 208 -10.70 -35.95 -8.98
C TYR A 208 -9.34 -36.62 -8.83
N SER A 209 -9.17 -37.76 -9.49
CA SER A 209 -7.91 -38.50 -9.53
C SER A 209 -6.77 -37.64 -10.11
N PRO A 210 -5.53 -37.81 -9.63
CA PRO A 210 -4.35 -37.20 -10.24
C PRO A 210 -4.30 -37.52 -11.74
N GLN A 211 -3.89 -36.55 -12.58
CA GLN A 211 -3.87 -36.65 -14.06
C GLN A 211 -5.23 -36.71 -14.76
N SER A 212 -6.34 -36.55 -14.05
CA SER A 212 -7.64 -36.35 -14.69
C SER A 212 -7.65 -35.06 -15.51
N ARG A 213 -8.54 -34.97 -16.51
CA ARG A 213 -8.78 -33.73 -17.28
C ARG A 213 -9.06 -32.53 -16.37
N ALA A 214 -9.72 -32.75 -15.23
CA ALA A 214 -9.99 -31.71 -14.24
C ALA A 214 -8.69 -31.21 -13.56
N ASP A 215 -7.78 -32.10 -13.16
CA ASP A 215 -6.47 -31.74 -12.59
C ASP A 215 -5.60 -30.96 -13.59
N VAL A 216 -5.60 -31.37 -14.86
CA VAL A 216 -4.91 -30.64 -15.94
C VAL A 216 -5.48 -29.24 -16.12
N LEU A 217 -6.81 -29.08 -16.15
CA LEU A 217 -7.46 -27.77 -16.25
C LEU A 217 -7.14 -26.87 -15.06
N VAL A 218 -7.03 -27.42 -13.84
CA VAL A 218 -6.62 -26.67 -12.66
C VAL A 218 -5.19 -26.16 -12.79
N LYS A 219 -4.26 -27.01 -13.21
CA LYS A 219 -2.85 -26.63 -13.44
C LYS A 219 -2.71 -25.55 -14.51
N VAL A 220 -3.43 -25.67 -15.63
CA VAL A 220 -3.47 -24.65 -16.68
C VAL A 220 -4.01 -23.33 -16.14
N ARG A 221 -5.10 -23.35 -15.36
CA ARG A 221 -5.67 -22.14 -14.75
C ARG A 221 -4.73 -21.46 -13.77
N GLN A 222 -4.03 -22.23 -12.93
CA GLN A 222 -3.00 -21.69 -12.04
C GLN A 222 -1.86 -21.04 -12.81
N HIS A 223 -1.44 -21.65 -13.92
CA HIS A 223 -0.40 -21.09 -14.78
C HIS A 223 -0.84 -19.78 -15.46
N LEU A 224 -2.09 -19.72 -15.96
CA LEU A 224 -2.65 -18.48 -16.54
C LEU A 224 -2.69 -17.34 -15.52
N ASN A 225 -3.12 -17.60 -14.29
CA ASN A 225 -3.11 -16.60 -13.22
C ASN A 225 -1.68 -16.09 -12.93
N GLN A 226 -0.69 -16.99 -12.91
CA GLN A 226 0.71 -16.60 -12.76
C GLN A 226 1.20 -15.71 -13.91
N LEU A 227 0.77 -15.99 -15.15
CA LEU A 227 1.08 -15.18 -16.33
C LEU A 227 0.42 -13.81 -16.28
N ASP A 228 -0.84 -13.71 -15.87
CA ASP A 228 -1.55 -12.43 -15.71
C ASP A 228 -0.84 -11.53 -14.69
N ILE A 229 -0.43 -12.09 -13.54
CA ILE A 229 0.37 -11.37 -12.54
C ILE A 229 1.71 -10.91 -13.13
N GLN A 230 2.34 -11.72 -14.00
CA GLN A 230 3.58 -11.33 -14.67
C GLN A 230 3.36 -10.21 -15.70
N GLN A 231 2.30 -10.28 -16.50
CA GLN A 231 1.95 -9.25 -17.47
C GLN A 231 1.67 -7.92 -16.79
N GLU A 232 0.92 -7.93 -15.68
CA GLU A 232 0.62 -6.73 -14.91
C GLU A 232 1.89 -6.05 -14.37
N ARG A 233 2.87 -6.86 -13.97
CA ARG A 233 4.18 -6.34 -13.54
C ARG A 233 4.94 -5.72 -14.69
N ILE A 234 4.96 -6.37 -15.86
CA ILE A 234 5.64 -5.85 -17.05
C ILE A 234 4.96 -4.56 -17.54
N SER A 235 3.63 -4.50 -17.50
CA SER A 235 2.88 -3.35 -17.99
C SER A 235 3.04 -2.10 -17.11
N LYS A 236 3.25 -2.30 -15.80
CA LYS A 236 3.38 -1.21 -14.82
C LYS A 236 4.83 -0.88 -14.42
N ALA A 237 5.80 -1.74 -14.67
CA ALA A 237 7.19 -1.48 -14.36
C ALA A 237 7.87 -0.66 -15.46
N ILE A 238 8.65 0.33 -15.07
CA ILE A 238 9.51 1.05 -16.01
C ILE A 238 10.71 0.17 -16.38
N PRO A 239 11.07 0.05 -17.68
CA PRO A 239 12.25 -0.67 -18.09
C PRO A 239 13.51 -0.06 -17.46
N PRO A 240 14.50 -0.86 -17.03
CA PRO A 240 15.79 -0.31 -16.64
C PRO A 240 16.39 0.46 -17.83
N GLN A 241 16.85 1.69 -17.60
CA GLN A 241 17.58 2.45 -18.61
C GLN A 241 18.86 1.68 -18.98
N ALA A 242 19.07 1.46 -20.27
CA ALA A 242 20.24 0.78 -20.82
C ALA A 242 21.48 1.68 -20.80
#